data_AF-A0A8X7PTU4-F1
#
_entry.id   AF-A0A8X7PTU4-F1
#
_cell.length_a   1.000
_cell.length_b   1.000
_cell.length_c   1.000
_cell.angle_alpha   90.00
_cell.angle_beta   90.00
_cell.angle_gamma   90.00
#
_symmetry.space_group_name_H-M   'P 1'
#
loop_
_entity.id
_entity.type
_entity.pdbx_description
1 polymer ?
#
loop_
_entity_poly.entity_id
_entity_poly.type
_entity_poly.pdbx_seq_one_letter_code
_entity_poly.pdbx_strand_id
1 'polypeptide(L)'
;MALSSSCSTLKAVNSRWASPRPSPVPKLASLLRPSLLPELRYTPNVKLTATNALRTVEQTTLTEENNLSTYGSDQEDLASLPKPRILVAEKLGEAGVSLLREFGDVDCSYELSPEDLKKRVVESDALIVRSGTKVTREVFEAAKGRLKVVGRAGVGIDNVDLQAATEHGCLVVNAPTANTVAAAEHGIALLASMARNVAQADASIKAEDLASLPKPRILVAEKLGEAGVSLLREFGDVDCSYELSPEDLKKRVVESDALIVRSGTKVTREVFEAAKGRLKVVGRAGVGIDNVDLQAATEHGCLVVNAPTANTVAAAEHGIALLASMARNVAQADASIKAVL
;
A
#
# COMPACT_ATOMS: atom_id res chain seq x y z
N MET A 1 -16.26 -20.39 -4.11
CA MET A 1 -17.08 -19.57 -5.03
C MET A 1 -16.15 -18.50 -5.55
N ALA A 2 -15.69 -18.59 -6.80
CA ALA A 2 -14.55 -17.81 -7.28
C ALA A 2 -14.69 -16.31 -7.14
N LEU A 3 -13.59 -15.73 -6.69
CA LEU A 3 -12.98 -14.53 -7.26
C LEU A 3 -12.89 -14.67 -8.77
N SER A 4 -13.21 -13.61 -9.53
CA SER A 4 -12.53 -13.25 -10.77
C SER A 4 -13.34 -12.20 -11.55
N SER A 5 -12.78 -11.12 -12.09
CA SER A 5 -11.42 -10.55 -12.09
C SER A 5 -11.51 -9.24 -12.90
N SER A 6 -10.51 -8.35 -12.87
CA SER A 6 -9.46 -8.40 -13.90
C SER A 6 -8.24 -7.55 -13.52
N CYS A 7 -7.07 -8.21 -13.40
CA CYS A 7 -5.71 -7.68 -13.58
C CYS A 7 -4.82 -8.87 -14.05
N SER A 8 -3.91 -8.62 -14.98
CA SER A 8 -3.23 -9.60 -15.85
C SER A 8 -1.80 -9.96 -15.41
N THR A 9 -1.20 -11.16 -15.59
CA THR A 9 -1.66 -12.57 -15.48
C THR A 9 -0.39 -13.46 -15.34
N LEU A 10 -0.05 -13.88 -14.11
CA LEU A 10 0.75 -15.09 -13.83
C LEU A 10 -0.27 -16.19 -13.51
N LYS A 11 -0.31 -17.30 -14.27
CA LYS A 11 -1.32 -18.36 -14.04
C LYS A 11 -0.70 -19.52 -13.27
N ALA A 12 -0.94 -19.55 -11.96
CA ALA A 12 -0.94 -20.79 -11.19
C ALA A 12 -2.34 -21.42 -11.33
N VAL A 13 -2.43 -22.68 -11.73
CA VAL A 13 -3.71 -23.39 -11.85
C VAL A 13 -3.97 -24.13 -10.54
N ASN A 14 -4.98 -23.68 -9.78
CA ASN A 14 -5.54 -24.43 -8.66
C ASN A 14 -7.06 -24.58 -8.90
N SER A 15 -7.53 -25.81 -9.01
CA SER A 15 -8.80 -26.22 -9.65
C SER A 15 -10.02 -26.17 -8.73
N ARG A 16 -10.06 -25.24 -7.78
CA ARG A 16 -11.30 -24.93 -7.06
C ARG A 16 -11.48 -23.44 -7.11
N TRP A 17 -12.47 -23.00 -7.91
CA TRP A 17 -13.40 -21.92 -7.65
C TRP A 17 -13.99 -21.46 -9.02
N ALA A 18 -15.32 -21.54 -9.21
CA ALA A 18 -16.06 -20.97 -10.35
C ALA A 18 -16.78 -19.65 -9.96
N SER A 19 -16.68 -18.59 -10.76
CA SER A 19 -17.32 -17.26 -10.58
C SER A 19 -18.46 -17.03 -11.61
N PRO A 20 -19.47 -16.19 -11.29
CA PRO A 20 -20.52 -15.80 -12.23
C PRO A 20 -20.11 -14.60 -13.12
N ARG A 21 -20.68 -14.50 -14.33
CA ARG A 21 -20.33 -13.53 -15.39
C ARG A 21 -20.82 -12.09 -15.08
N PRO A 22 -20.09 -11.03 -15.47
CA PRO A 22 -20.56 -9.65 -15.35
C PRO A 22 -21.35 -9.16 -16.58
N SER A 23 -22.27 -8.23 -16.37
CA SER A 23 -23.01 -7.47 -17.39
C SER A 23 -22.20 -6.24 -17.89
N PRO A 24 -22.55 -5.62 -19.03
CA PRO A 24 -21.69 -4.64 -19.71
C PRO A 24 -21.84 -3.22 -19.14
N VAL A 25 -20.71 -2.53 -18.92
CA VAL A 25 -20.63 -1.11 -18.52
C VAL A 25 -20.19 -0.24 -19.72
N PRO A 26 -20.74 0.96 -19.93
CA PRO A 26 -20.38 1.82 -21.08
C PRO A 26 -18.99 2.45 -20.97
N LYS A 27 -18.36 2.69 -22.12
CA LYS A 27 -16.99 3.23 -22.29
C LYS A 27 -16.85 4.66 -21.78
N LEU A 28 -15.98 4.86 -20.80
CA LEU A 28 -15.62 6.15 -20.17
C LEU A 28 -14.29 6.71 -20.72
N ALA A 29 -14.09 6.64 -22.04
CA ALA A 29 -12.83 7.02 -22.69
C ALA A 29 -12.83 8.43 -23.32
N SER A 30 -13.89 9.23 -23.13
CA SER A 30 -14.04 10.53 -23.80
C SER A 30 -13.86 11.77 -22.91
N LEU A 31 -13.43 11.64 -21.65
CA LEU A 31 -13.39 12.77 -20.70
C LEU A 31 -12.00 13.30 -20.31
N LEU A 32 -10.91 12.82 -20.92
CA LEU A 32 -9.56 13.33 -20.61
C LEU A 32 -9.12 14.38 -21.66
N ARG A 33 -9.43 15.66 -21.41
CA ARG A 33 -8.71 16.79 -22.03
C ARG A 33 -7.60 17.27 -21.07
N PRO A 34 -6.34 17.41 -21.53
CA PRO A 34 -5.21 17.77 -20.67
C PRO A 34 -5.03 19.28 -20.53
N SER A 35 -5.97 20.01 -19.90
CA SER A 35 -5.80 21.46 -19.70
C SER A 35 -6.47 22.08 -18.46
N LEU A 36 -6.79 21.31 -17.42
CA LEU A 36 -7.38 21.84 -16.18
C LEU A 36 -6.72 21.20 -14.95
N LEU A 37 -5.51 21.65 -14.63
CA LEU A 37 -4.98 21.59 -13.27
C LEU A 37 -4.67 23.01 -12.82
N PRO A 38 -5.64 23.76 -12.25
CA PRO A 38 -5.27 24.80 -11.31
C PRO A 38 -4.72 24.10 -10.06
N GLU A 39 -3.68 24.70 -9.48
CA GLU A 39 -2.98 24.25 -8.29
C GLU A 39 -3.95 23.67 -7.23
N LEU A 40 -3.88 22.35 -6.98
CA LEU A 40 -4.47 21.73 -5.80
C LEU A 40 -3.68 22.18 -4.56
N ARG A 41 -3.91 23.41 -4.11
CA ARG A 41 -3.54 23.83 -2.76
C ARG A 41 -4.54 23.18 -1.81
N TYR A 42 -4.11 22.16 -1.10
CA TYR A 42 -4.87 21.57 -0.01
C TYR A 42 -4.93 22.58 1.14
N THR A 43 -6.11 23.19 1.35
CA THR A 43 -6.42 23.96 2.55
C THR A 43 -6.97 23.00 3.61
N PRO A 44 -6.34 22.82 4.79
CA PRO A 44 -6.85 21.94 5.81
C PRO A 44 -8.12 22.53 6.44
N ASN A 45 -9.29 22.10 5.98
CA ASN A 45 -10.56 22.37 6.64
C ASN A 45 -10.68 21.49 7.89
N VAL A 46 -10.17 21.97 9.03
CA VAL A 46 -10.35 21.31 10.32
C VAL A 46 -11.75 21.65 10.85
N LYS A 47 -12.64 20.66 10.92
CA LYS A 47 -13.89 20.81 11.67
C LYS A 47 -13.61 20.55 13.14
N LEU A 48 -13.95 21.51 13.98
CA LEU A 48 -13.93 21.37 15.43
C LEU A 48 -15.34 21.08 15.93
N THR A 49 -15.46 20.19 16.91
CA THR A 49 -16.73 19.93 17.59
C THR A 49 -16.59 20.33 19.04
N ALA A 50 -17.55 21.12 19.53
CA ALA A 50 -17.61 21.53 20.92
C ALA A 50 -18.76 20.78 21.60
N THR A 51 -18.46 20.11 22.71
CA THR A 51 -19.43 19.32 23.48
C THR A 51 -19.55 19.89 24.89
N ASN A 52 -20.78 20.23 25.27
CA ASN A 52 -21.19 20.47 26.65
C ASN A 52 -22.39 19.54 26.93
N ALA A 53 -22.53 18.96 28.14
CA ALA A 53 -23.56 17.95 28.43
C ALA A 53 -25.01 18.46 28.20
N LEU A 54 -25.21 19.78 28.11
CA LEU A 54 -26.50 20.41 27.85
C LEU A 54 -26.78 20.70 26.35
N ARG A 55 -25.75 20.72 25.48
CA ARG A 55 -25.91 20.96 24.02
C ARG A 55 -24.62 20.65 23.25
N THR A 56 -24.71 19.78 22.24
CA THR A 56 -23.68 19.67 21.19
C THR A 56 -23.98 20.71 20.11
N VAL A 57 -23.02 21.58 19.81
CA VAL A 57 -23.12 22.52 18.70
C VAL A 57 -22.11 22.12 17.64
N GLU A 58 -22.58 21.64 16.49
CA GLU A 58 -21.76 21.54 15.29
C GLU A 58 -21.77 22.92 14.61
N GLN A 59 -20.66 23.67 14.62
CA GLN A 59 -20.60 24.89 13.81
C GLN A 59 -19.23 25.19 13.19
N THR A 60 -19.33 25.44 11.87
CA THR A 60 -18.53 26.26 10.95
C THR A 60 -17.13 25.77 10.55
N THR A 61 -16.97 25.52 9.24
CA THR A 61 -15.68 25.45 8.55
C THR A 61 -14.96 26.79 8.65
N LEU A 62 -13.76 26.81 9.22
CA LEU A 62 -12.87 27.97 9.16
C LEU A 62 -12.36 28.12 7.71
N THR A 63 -12.99 28.99 6.93
CA THR A 63 -12.42 29.51 5.67
C THR A 63 -11.77 30.87 5.96
N GLU A 64 -10.73 31.24 5.19
CA GLU A 64 -10.01 32.53 5.32
C GLU A 64 -10.92 33.78 5.24
N GLU A 65 -12.19 33.62 4.83
CA GLU A 65 -13.17 34.71 4.64
C GLU A 65 -14.00 35.06 5.88
N ASN A 66 -14.01 34.22 6.94
CA ASN A 66 -14.77 34.53 8.16
C ASN A 66 -13.97 35.44 9.11
N ASN A 67 -13.64 36.63 8.63
CA ASN A 67 -13.22 37.72 9.50
C ASN A 67 -14.39 38.14 10.39
N LEU A 68 -14.11 38.19 11.70
CA LEU A 68 -14.86 38.85 12.77
C LEU A 68 -15.70 40.04 12.23
N SER A 69 -16.99 39.85 11.96
CA SER A 69 -17.86 40.99 11.59
C SER A 69 -19.33 40.85 12.00
N THR A 70 -19.71 39.83 12.76
CA THR A 70 -21.07 39.73 13.32
C THR A 70 -21.06 39.38 14.80
N TYR A 71 -20.48 40.26 15.60
CA TYR A 71 -20.87 40.46 17.00
C TYR A 71 -21.04 41.97 17.23
N GLY A 72 -22.11 42.32 17.94
CA GLY A 72 -22.61 43.69 18.10
C GLY A 72 -21.60 44.69 18.68
N SER A 73 -21.97 45.96 18.54
CA SER A 73 -21.22 47.19 18.72
C SER A 73 -20.70 47.54 20.14
N ASP A 74 -20.35 46.55 20.95
CA ASP A 74 -19.64 46.79 22.22
C ASP A 74 -18.17 46.41 22.04
N GLN A 75 -17.46 47.28 21.33
CA GLN A 75 -16.03 47.16 21.03
C GLN A 75 -15.24 47.59 22.26
N GLU A 76 -15.32 46.83 23.36
CA GLU A 76 -14.26 46.87 24.38
C GLU A 76 -12.98 46.36 23.71
N ASP A 77 -11.89 47.11 23.84
CA ASP A 77 -10.59 46.83 23.24
C ASP A 77 -10.12 45.40 23.58
N LEU A 78 -10.40 44.42 22.72
CA LEU A 78 -9.91 43.04 22.84
C LEU A 78 -8.37 42.98 22.90
N ALA A 79 -7.69 44.01 22.40
CA ALA A 79 -6.24 44.18 22.48
C ALA A 79 -5.73 44.53 23.90
N SER A 80 -6.62 44.94 24.81
CA SER A 80 -6.30 45.31 26.20
C SER A 80 -6.56 44.20 27.22
N LEU A 81 -7.21 43.10 26.79
CA LEU A 81 -7.44 41.94 27.65
C LEU A 81 -6.12 41.16 27.85
N PRO A 82 -5.85 40.66 29.06
CA PRO A 82 -4.68 39.83 29.30
C PRO A 82 -4.75 38.58 28.41
N LYS A 83 -3.62 38.22 27.79
CA LYS A 83 -3.52 37.01 26.97
C LYS A 83 -3.89 35.78 27.80
N PRO A 84 -4.73 34.86 27.27
CA PRO A 84 -5.06 33.64 27.98
C PRO A 84 -3.82 32.77 28.16
N ARG A 85 -3.67 32.15 29.33
CA ARG A 85 -2.65 31.13 29.57
C ARG A 85 -3.12 29.77 29.06
N ILE A 86 -2.35 29.20 28.14
CA ILE A 86 -2.64 27.94 27.45
C ILE A 86 -1.63 26.89 27.90
N LEU A 87 -2.06 25.90 28.66
CA LEU A 87 -1.23 24.76 29.06
C LEU A 87 -1.31 23.66 28.00
N VAL A 88 -0.17 23.26 27.44
CA VAL A 88 -0.04 22.14 26.52
C VAL A 88 0.62 20.98 27.26
N ALA A 89 -0.20 19.99 27.65
CA ALA A 89 0.23 18.87 28.50
C ALA A 89 0.85 17.69 27.72
N GLU A 90 0.66 17.66 26.40
CA GLU A 90 1.18 16.60 25.52
C GLU A 90 1.76 17.20 24.23
N LYS A 91 2.76 16.53 23.65
CA LYS A 91 3.45 17.02 22.45
C LYS A 91 2.50 17.22 21.26
N LEU A 92 2.54 18.43 20.71
CA LEU A 92 1.89 18.85 19.47
C LEU A 92 2.94 19.16 18.39
N GLY A 93 2.51 19.19 17.13
CA GLY A 93 3.38 19.67 16.05
C GLY A 93 3.61 21.19 16.16
N GLU A 94 4.77 21.66 15.69
CA GLU A 94 5.19 23.06 15.83
C GLU A 94 4.19 24.05 15.22
N ALA A 95 3.55 23.69 14.10
CA ALA A 95 2.51 24.52 13.49
C ALA A 95 1.31 24.76 14.43
N GLY A 96 0.90 23.74 15.18
CA GLY A 96 -0.18 23.86 16.16
C GLY A 96 0.23 24.72 17.37
N VAL A 97 1.46 24.55 17.85
CA VAL A 97 1.98 25.37 18.95
C VAL A 97 2.15 26.83 18.53
N SER A 98 2.63 27.07 17.31
CA SER A 98 2.77 28.42 16.74
C SER A 98 1.42 29.13 16.66
N LEU A 99 0.39 28.44 16.15
CA LEU A 99 -0.97 28.97 16.11
C LEU A 99 -1.48 29.33 17.52
N LEU A 100 -1.25 28.48 18.53
CA LEU A 100 -1.66 28.79 19.91
C LEU A 100 -0.95 30.04 20.47
N ARG A 101 0.34 30.24 20.13
CA ARG A 101 1.12 31.41 20.57
C ARG A 101 0.64 32.72 19.96
N GLU A 102 -0.05 32.68 18.82
CA GLU A 102 -0.71 33.87 18.24
C GLU A 102 -1.86 34.37 19.12
N PHE A 103 -2.57 33.46 19.80
CA PHE A 103 -3.75 33.78 20.62
C PHE A 103 -3.47 33.94 22.12
N GLY A 104 -2.45 33.26 22.66
CA GLY A 104 -2.23 33.23 24.11
C GLY A 104 -0.79 32.92 24.53
N ASP A 105 -0.57 32.98 25.84
CA ASP A 105 0.70 32.62 26.46
C ASP A 105 0.77 31.11 26.66
N VAL A 106 1.58 30.44 25.84
CA VAL A 106 1.65 28.98 25.79
C VAL A 106 2.72 28.44 26.75
N ASP A 107 2.31 27.63 27.72
CA ASP A 107 3.17 26.80 28.58
C ASP A 107 3.16 25.37 28.06
N CYS A 108 4.28 24.92 27.49
CA CYS A 108 4.47 23.53 27.09
C CYS A 108 5.13 22.75 28.22
N SER A 109 4.33 22.00 28.97
CA SER A 109 4.78 21.17 30.09
C SER A 109 4.31 19.73 29.86
N TYR A 110 5.22 18.85 29.42
CA TYR A 110 4.88 17.49 29.01
C TYR A 110 5.05 16.47 30.14
N GLU A 111 4.42 15.30 29.99
CA GLU A 111 4.58 14.15 30.91
C GLU A 111 4.24 14.46 32.37
N LEU A 112 3.28 15.37 32.57
CA LEU A 112 2.83 15.79 33.90
C LEU A 112 2.17 14.61 34.64
N SER A 113 2.59 14.41 35.89
CA SER A 113 1.85 13.57 36.81
C SER A 113 0.46 14.18 37.09
N PRO A 114 -0.55 13.38 37.52
CA PRO A 114 -1.85 13.93 37.89
C PRO A 114 -1.78 15.06 38.92
N GLU A 115 -0.83 14.99 39.86
CA GLU A 115 -0.61 16.03 40.86
C GLU A 115 0.01 17.30 40.25
N ASP A 116 0.98 17.17 39.35
CA ASP A 116 1.61 18.32 38.71
C ASP A 116 0.68 19.00 37.69
N LEU A 117 -0.16 18.21 37.00
CA LEU A 117 -1.23 18.74 36.17
C LEU A 117 -2.18 19.62 36.98
N LYS A 118 -2.62 19.14 38.15
CA LYS A 118 -3.47 19.93 39.06
C LYS A 118 -2.80 21.21 39.54
N LYS A 119 -1.50 21.22 39.79
CA LYS A 119 -0.77 22.45 40.18
C LYS A 119 -0.73 23.47 39.04
N ARG A 120 -0.54 23.00 37.81
CA ARG A 120 -0.40 23.87 36.63
C ARG A 120 -1.74 24.41 36.13
N VAL A 121 -2.81 23.61 36.23
CA VAL A 121 -4.14 24.02 35.76
C VAL A 121 -4.73 25.17 36.56
N VAL A 122 -4.31 25.39 37.82
CA VAL A 122 -4.74 26.53 38.66
C VAL A 122 -4.51 27.88 37.96
N GLU A 123 -3.45 27.97 37.17
CA GLU A 123 -3.06 29.20 36.47
C GLU A 123 -3.45 29.21 34.99
N SER A 124 -4.20 28.21 34.52
CA SER A 124 -4.47 27.99 33.09
C SER A 124 -5.90 28.37 32.73
N ASP A 125 -6.06 29.10 31.63
CA ASP A 125 -7.37 29.47 31.07
C ASP A 125 -7.81 28.44 30.01
N ALA A 126 -6.84 27.80 29.35
CA ALA A 126 -7.05 26.69 28.42
C ALA A 126 -6.08 25.53 28.70
N LEU A 127 -6.54 24.30 28.44
CA LEU A 127 -5.74 23.07 28.55
C LEU A 127 -5.81 22.30 27.23
N ILE A 128 -4.66 22.00 26.63
CA ILE A 128 -4.54 21.16 25.45
C ILE A 128 -3.96 19.79 25.82
N VAL A 129 -4.71 18.74 25.47
CA VAL A 129 -4.37 17.34 25.72
C VAL A 129 -4.50 16.51 24.44
N ARG A 130 -3.96 15.29 24.46
CA ARG A 130 -4.16 14.27 23.43
C ARG A 130 -4.83 13.05 24.03
N SER A 131 -4.21 11.87 23.97
CA SER A 131 -4.79 10.61 24.45
C SER A 131 -4.20 10.15 25.78
N GLY A 132 -3.03 10.64 26.16
CA GLY A 132 -2.31 10.21 27.36
C GLY A 132 -2.84 10.85 28.62
N THR A 133 -3.03 12.18 28.62
CA THR A 133 -3.46 12.92 29.80
C THR A 133 -4.93 12.69 30.11
N LYS A 134 -5.23 12.29 31.34
CA LYS A 134 -6.60 12.14 31.87
C LYS A 134 -7.02 13.44 32.55
N VAL A 135 -8.09 14.05 32.06
CA VAL A 135 -8.68 15.27 32.63
C VAL A 135 -9.89 14.85 33.46
N THR A 136 -9.63 14.48 34.71
CA THR A 136 -10.64 13.98 35.66
C THR A 136 -11.33 15.12 36.40
N ARG A 137 -12.38 14.80 37.18
CA ARG A 137 -13.09 15.78 38.03
C ARG A 137 -12.13 16.60 38.90
N GLU A 138 -11.12 15.97 39.50
CA GLU A 138 -10.16 16.63 40.39
C GLU A 138 -9.33 17.71 39.66
N VAL A 139 -9.16 17.60 38.34
CA VAL A 139 -8.48 18.63 37.53
C VAL A 139 -9.37 19.88 37.41
N PHE A 140 -10.67 19.70 37.17
CA PHE A 140 -11.63 20.81 37.10
C PHE A 140 -11.83 21.48 38.46
N GLU A 141 -11.88 20.69 39.54
CA GLU A 141 -11.94 21.20 40.92
C GLU A 141 -10.69 22.01 41.27
N ALA A 142 -9.50 21.50 40.91
CA ALA A 142 -8.23 22.21 41.12
C ALA A 142 -8.15 23.54 40.36
N ALA A 143 -8.76 23.60 39.15
CA ALA A 143 -8.81 24.81 38.35
C ALA A 143 -9.70 25.91 38.94
N LYS A 144 -10.57 25.60 39.93
CA LYS A 144 -11.43 26.56 40.64
C LYS A 144 -12.23 27.49 39.70
N GLY A 145 -12.68 26.95 38.58
CA GLY A 145 -13.45 27.67 37.56
C GLY A 145 -12.65 28.61 36.65
N ARG A 146 -11.30 28.64 36.75
CA ARG A 146 -10.44 29.41 35.84
C ARG A 146 -10.38 28.77 34.46
N LEU A 147 -10.23 27.45 34.40
CA LEU A 147 -10.15 26.71 33.14
C LEU A 147 -11.47 26.83 32.37
N LYS A 148 -11.43 27.47 31.19
CA LYS A 148 -12.61 27.73 30.35
C LYS A 148 -12.75 26.73 29.20
N VAL A 149 -11.65 26.16 28.74
CA VAL A 149 -11.66 25.23 27.61
C VAL A 149 -10.62 24.12 27.74
N VAL A 150 -11.03 22.90 27.42
CA VAL A 150 -10.15 21.76 27.20
C VAL A 150 -10.19 21.39 25.72
N GLY A 151 -9.07 21.58 25.02
CA GLY A 151 -8.87 21.15 23.64
C GLY A 151 -8.23 19.77 23.58
N ARG A 152 -8.95 18.77 23.08
CA ARG A 152 -8.42 17.44 22.78
C ARG A 152 -7.97 17.39 21.32
N ALA A 153 -6.66 17.30 21.10
CA ALA A 153 -6.08 17.10 19.77
C ALA A 153 -6.23 15.64 19.30
N GLY A 154 -7.43 15.33 18.78
CA GLY A 154 -7.82 14.07 18.14
C GLY A 154 -9.35 13.87 18.09
N VAL A 155 -9.80 12.71 17.62
CA VAL A 155 -11.22 12.35 17.46
C VAL A 155 -11.96 12.05 18.78
N GLY A 156 -11.66 10.97 19.51
CA GLY A 156 -12.32 10.65 20.79
C GLY A 156 -12.09 11.67 21.92
N ILE A 157 -12.95 11.69 22.92
CA ILE A 157 -12.86 12.57 24.12
C ILE A 157 -12.97 11.77 25.43
N ASP A 158 -12.68 10.48 25.35
CA ASP A 158 -12.89 9.49 26.42
C ASP A 158 -11.96 9.70 27.62
N ASN A 159 -10.94 10.53 27.46
CA ASN A 159 -9.99 10.91 28.49
C ASN A 159 -10.36 12.19 29.25
N VAL A 160 -11.53 12.78 29.00
CA VAL A 160 -12.02 14.00 29.64
C VAL A 160 -13.36 13.72 30.33
N ASP A 161 -13.48 14.08 31.60
CA ASP A 161 -14.76 14.02 32.33
C ASP A 161 -15.70 15.14 31.86
N LEU A 162 -16.57 14.83 30.90
CA LEU A 162 -17.49 15.78 30.29
C LEU A 162 -18.54 16.32 31.27
N GLN A 163 -18.90 15.52 32.27
CA GLN A 163 -19.86 15.94 33.30
C GLN A 163 -19.21 16.99 34.21
N ALA A 164 -18.01 16.70 34.72
CA ALA A 164 -17.28 17.65 35.55
C ALA A 164 -16.93 18.93 34.77
N ALA A 165 -16.56 18.82 33.49
CA ALA A 165 -16.34 19.97 32.62
C ALA A 165 -17.58 20.88 32.56
N THR A 166 -18.76 20.27 32.36
CA THR A 166 -20.05 21.00 32.31
C THR A 166 -20.36 21.69 33.64
N GLU A 167 -20.23 20.97 34.76
CA GLU A 167 -20.48 21.48 36.11
C GLU A 167 -19.60 22.70 36.45
N HIS A 168 -18.37 22.74 35.91
CA HIS A 168 -17.40 23.82 36.12
C HIS A 168 -17.44 24.89 35.01
N GLY A 169 -18.38 24.81 34.07
CA GLY A 169 -18.49 25.78 32.97
C GLY A 169 -17.33 25.76 31.98
N CYS A 170 -16.64 24.62 31.85
CA CYS A 170 -15.53 24.41 30.93
C CYS A 170 -16.00 23.71 29.65
N LEU A 171 -15.68 24.28 28.49
CA LEU A 171 -15.99 23.70 27.19
C LEU A 171 -14.99 22.58 26.84
N VAL A 172 -15.45 21.49 26.23
CA VAL A 172 -14.57 20.46 25.68
C VAL A 172 -14.66 20.47 24.16
N VAL A 173 -13.52 20.64 23.49
CA VAL A 173 -13.43 20.74 22.03
C VAL A 173 -12.50 19.66 21.49
N ASN A 174 -12.90 18.99 20.40
CA ASN A 174 -12.10 17.97 19.72
C ASN A 174 -12.02 18.22 18.20
N ALA A 175 -11.21 17.41 17.52
CA ALA A 175 -10.99 17.49 16.07
C ALA A 175 -11.41 16.18 15.37
N PRO A 176 -12.73 15.95 15.14
CA PRO A 176 -13.27 14.68 14.65
C PRO A 176 -12.84 14.29 13.23
N THR A 177 -12.47 15.25 12.39
CA THR A 177 -12.09 14.99 10.99
C THR A 177 -10.58 15.00 10.76
N ALA A 178 -9.77 15.21 11.80
CA ALA A 178 -8.34 15.45 11.66
C ALA A 178 -7.57 14.27 11.03
N ASN A 179 -8.08 13.04 11.14
CA ASN A 179 -7.44 11.84 10.61
C ASN A 179 -8.14 11.26 9.37
N THR A 180 -9.19 11.89 8.84
CA THR A 180 -10.01 11.29 7.78
C THR A 180 -9.20 11.02 6.51
N VAL A 181 -8.40 12.00 6.05
CA VAL A 181 -7.56 11.85 4.85
C VAL A 181 -6.44 10.83 5.08
N ALA A 182 -5.69 10.97 6.18
CA ALA A 182 -4.61 10.05 6.51
C ALA A 182 -5.09 8.59 6.65
N ALA A 183 -6.28 8.38 7.24
CA ALA A 183 -6.88 7.05 7.34
C ALA A 183 -7.27 6.50 5.96
N ALA A 184 -7.80 7.33 5.06
CA ALA A 184 -8.13 6.94 3.68
C ALA A 184 -6.87 6.57 2.88
N GLU A 185 -5.83 7.39 2.95
CA GLU A 185 -4.53 7.14 2.30
C GLU A 185 -3.90 5.84 2.81
N HIS A 186 -3.91 5.64 4.14
CA HIS A 186 -3.40 4.42 4.74
C HIS A 186 -4.21 3.19 4.31
N GLY A 187 -5.54 3.30 4.24
CA GLY A 187 -6.41 2.23 3.74
C GLY A 187 -6.10 1.85 2.29
N ILE A 188 -5.92 2.83 1.40
CA ILE A 188 -5.52 2.60 0.01
C ILE A 188 -4.14 1.94 -0.07
N ALA A 189 -3.17 2.40 0.73
CA ALA A 189 -1.84 1.81 0.78
C ALA A 189 -1.86 0.34 1.23
N LEU A 190 -2.68 0.00 2.25
CA LEU A 190 -2.86 -1.38 2.70
C LEU A 190 -3.52 -2.25 1.63
N LEU A 191 -4.55 -1.76 0.94
CA LEU A 191 -5.19 -2.46 -0.17
C LEU A 191 -4.20 -2.75 -1.31
N ALA A 192 -3.37 -1.77 -1.68
CA ALA A 192 -2.33 -1.93 -2.69
C ALA A 192 -1.23 -2.92 -2.25
N SER A 193 -0.80 -2.83 -0.99
CA SER A 193 0.18 -3.73 -0.37
C SER A 193 -0.31 -5.18 -0.36
N MET A 194 -1.57 -5.41 0.01
CA MET A 194 -2.22 -6.73 -0.03
C MET A 194 -2.33 -7.27 -1.46
N ALA A 195 -2.81 -6.46 -2.42
CA ALA A 195 -2.95 -6.88 -3.81
C ALA A 195 -1.63 -7.30 -4.47
N ARG A 196 -0.50 -6.83 -3.91
CA ARG A 196 0.85 -7.09 -4.42
C ARG A 196 1.69 -8.01 -3.51
N ASN A 197 1.10 -8.59 -2.46
CA ASN A 197 1.76 -9.46 -1.49
C ASN A 197 3.06 -8.86 -0.91
N VAL A 198 3.10 -7.54 -0.67
CA VAL A 198 4.33 -6.82 -0.30
C VAL A 198 4.87 -7.30 1.05
N ALA A 199 4.00 -7.53 2.04
CA ALA A 199 4.41 -7.99 3.36
C ALA A 199 5.04 -9.40 3.33
N GLN A 200 4.49 -10.30 2.51
CA GLN A 200 5.03 -11.65 2.31
C GLN A 200 6.39 -11.61 1.60
N ALA A 201 6.53 -10.74 0.58
CA ALA A 201 7.79 -10.56 -0.13
C ALA A 201 8.89 -9.98 0.78
N ASP A 202 8.55 -8.98 1.61
CA ASP A 202 9.46 -8.41 2.61
C ASP A 202 9.90 -9.46 3.65
N ALA A 203 8.95 -10.27 4.14
CA ALA A 203 9.25 -11.36 5.06
C ALA A 203 10.15 -12.44 4.43
N SER A 204 9.93 -12.83 3.17
CA SER A 204 10.79 -13.81 2.50
C SER A 204 12.22 -13.30 2.32
N ILE A 205 12.41 -12.01 2.03
CA ILE A 205 13.74 -11.44 1.86
C ILE A 205 14.48 -11.35 3.21
N LYS A 206 13.76 -11.05 4.30
CA LYS A 206 14.34 -10.97 5.64
C LYS A 206 14.60 -12.34 6.29
N ALA A 207 13.84 -13.36 5.91
CA ALA A 207 13.97 -14.70 6.44
C ALA A 207 15.18 -15.47 5.87
N GLU A 208 15.70 -15.07 4.71
CA GLU A 208 16.76 -15.81 4.02
C GLU A 208 18.04 -14.97 3.91
N ASP A 209 19.07 -15.36 4.67
CA ASP A 209 20.45 -15.05 4.32
C ASP A 209 20.84 -15.93 3.11
N LEU A 210 20.37 -15.51 1.93
CA LEU A 210 20.49 -16.20 0.64
C LEU A 210 21.93 -16.57 0.26
N ALA A 211 22.94 -15.98 0.93
CA ALA A 211 24.35 -16.26 0.72
C ALA A 211 24.84 -17.57 1.37
N SER A 212 24.11 -18.11 2.35
CA SER A 212 24.54 -19.27 3.17
C SER A 212 23.92 -20.61 2.76
N LEU A 213 22.89 -20.60 1.90
CA LEU A 213 22.26 -21.81 1.39
C LEU A 213 23.09 -22.41 0.23
N PRO A 214 23.19 -23.75 0.14
CA PRO A 214 23.80 -24.38 -1.03
C PRO A 214 23.02 -23.99 -2.29
N LYS A 215 23.75 -23.55 -3.32
CA LYS A 215 23.15 -23.17 -4.60
C LYS A 215 22.28 -24.31 -5.15
N PRO A 216 21.05 -24.04 -5.58
CA PRO A 216 20.17 -25.07 -6.14
C PRO A 216 20.77 -25.63 -7.45
N ARG A 217 20.62 -26.93 -7.67
CA ARG A 217 20.98 -27.58 -8.95
C ARG A 217 19.84 -27.43 -9.95
N ILE A 218 20.13 -26.82 -11.09
CA ILE A 218 19.17 -26.46 -12.14
C ILE A 218 19.52 -27.26 -13.40
N LEU A 219 18.64 -28.19 -13.80
CA LEU A 219 18.76 -28.91 -15.06
C LEU A 219 18.05 -28.14 -16.17
N VAL A 220 18.77 -27.76 -17.23
CA VAL A 220 18.23 -27.16 -18.44
C VAL A 220 18.19 -28.24 -19.54
N ALA A 221 17.00 -28.79 -19.79
CA ALA A 221 16.81 -29.94 -20.68
C ALA A 221 16.69 -29.55 -22.17
N GLU A 222 16.46 -28.27 -22.45
CA GLU A 222 16.27 -27.73 -23.80
C GLU A 222 16.98 -26.37 -23.95
N LYS A 223 17.41 -26.07 -25.18
CA LYS A 223 18.20 -24.87 -25.47
C LYS A 223 17.45 -23.58 -25.11
N LEU A 224 18.08 -22.76 -24.26
CA LEU A 224 17.67 -21.41 -23.90
C LEU A 224 18.61 -20.38 -24.56
N GLY A 225 18.17 -19.12 -24.63
CA GLY A 225 19.05 -18.02 -25.01
C GLY A 225 20.14 -17.79 -23.95
N GLU A 226 21.31 -17.33 -24.38
CA GLU A 226 22.48 -17.13 -23.52
C GLU A 226 22.18 -16.26 -22.30
N ALA A 227 21.46 -15.14 -22.50
CA ALA A 227 21.04 -14.26 -21.41
C ALA A 227 20.21 -14.98 -20.33
N GLY A 228 19.33 -15.90 -20.73
CA GLY A 228 18.53 -16.69 -19.79
C GLY A 228 19.37 -17.70 -19.00
N VAL A 229 20.36 -18.32 -19.66
CA VAL A 229 21.29 -19.25 -18.98
C VAL A 229 22.21 -18.50 -18.03
N SER A 230 22.71 -17.32 -18.41
CA SER A 230 23.54 -16.47 -17.56
C SER A 230 22.81 -16.09 -16.27
N LEU A 231 21.53 -15.70 -16.38
CA LEU A 231 20.71 -15.41 -15.20
C LEU A 231 20.59 -16.63 -14.29
N LEU A 232 20.32 -17.83 -14.83
CA LEU A 232 20.22 -19.05 -14.03
C LEU A 232 21.53 -19.37 -13.27
N ARG A 233 22.70 -19.10 -13.87
CA ARG A 233 24.01 -19.35 -13.27
C ARG A 233 24.35 -18.39 -12.11
N GLU A 234 23.77 -17.20 -12.10
CA GLU A 234 23.88 -16.30 -10.96
C GLU A 234 23.19 -16.90 -9.72
N PHE A 235 22.03 -17.55 -9.91
CA PHE A 235 21.22 -18.12 -8.83
C PHE A 235 21.60 -19.55 -8.42
N GLY A 236 22.03 -20.40 -9.35
CA GLY A 236 22.21 -21.83 -9.09
C GLY A 236 23.34 -22.49 -9.87
N ASP A 237 23.61 -23.76 -9.56
CA ASP A 237 24.49 -24.62 -10.34
C ASP A 237 23.71 -25.18 -11.53
N VAL A 238 24.12 -24.82 -12.76
CA VAL A 238 23.34 -25.08 -13.97
C VAL A 238 23.95 -26.19 -14.80
N ASP A 239 23.20 -27.29 -14.96
CA ASP A 239 23.50 -28.40 -15.86
C ASP A 239 22.72 -28.27 -17.17
N CYS A 240 23.42 -27.98 -18.27
CA CYS A 240 22.82 -27.88 -19.60
C CYS A 240 22.80 -29.24 -20.32
N SER A 241 21.75 -30.00 -20.02
CA SER A 241 21.27 -31.28 -20.58
C SER A 241 20.45 -31.33 -21.85
N TYR A 242 20.96 -31.14 -23.07
CA TYR A 242 20.06 -31.13 -24.23
C TYR A 242 19.70 -32.52 -24.78
N GLU A 243 18.53 -32.61 -25.43
CA GLU A 243 18.06 -33.80 -26.18
C GLU A 243 18.03 -35.10 -25.36
N LEU A 244 17.70 -34.97 -24.07
CA LEU A 244 17.63 -36.12 -23.16
C LEU A 244 16.50 -37.08 -23.55
N SER A 245 16.84 -38.37 -23.59
CA SER A 245 15.84 -39.43 -23.61
C SER A 245 15.00 -39.39 -22.31
N PRO A 246 13.77 -39.93 -22.29
CA PRO A 246 12.98 -40.01 -21.07
C PRO A 246 13.72 -40.71 -19.91
N GLU A 247 14.54 -41.73 -20.21
CA GLU A 247 15.35 -42.43 -19.22
C GLU A 247 16.49 -41.57 -18.68
N ASP A 248 17.17 -40.82 -19.54
CA ASP A 248 18.28 -39.97 -19.11
C ASP A 248 17.79 -38.71 -18.38
N LEU A 249 16.62 -38.19 -18.74
CA LEU A 249 15.94 -37.15 -17.98
C LEU A 249 15.66 -37.61 -16.55
N LYS A 250 15.09 -38.82 -16.38
CA LYS A 250 14.84 -39.41 -15.06
C LYS A 250 16.11 -39.59 -14.24
N LYS A 251 17.25 -39.94 -14.85
CA LYS A 251 18.53 -40.08 -14.13
C LYS A 251 19.03 -38.74 -13.60
N ARG A 252 18.93 -37.67 -14.40
CA ARG A 252 19.43 -36.34 -14.02
C ARG A 252 18.51 -35.62 -13.04
N VAL A 253 17.20 -35.83 -13.14
CA VAL A 253 16.24 -35.14 -12.27
C VAL A 253 16.36 -35.55 -10.79
N VAL A 254 16.91 -36.73 -10.49
CA VAL A 254 17.17 -37.22 -9.11
C VAL A 254 18.04 -36.22 -8.32
N GLU A 255 18.94 -35.52 -9.01
CA GLU A 255 19.88 -34.59 -8.41
C GLU A 255 19.47 -33.12 -8.59
N SER A 256 18.33 -32.86 -9.23
CA SER A 256 17.92 -31.52 -9.63
C SER A 256 16.88 -30.94 -8.68
N ASP A 257 17.09 -29.70 -8.25
CA ASP A 257 16.13 -28.94 -7.45
C ASP A 257 15.16 -28.15 -8.35
N ALA A 258 15.62 -27.80 -9.56
CA ALA A 258 14.80 -27.19 -10.61
C ALA A 258 15.06 -27.81 -11.99
N LEU A 259 14.02 -27.87 -12.82
CA LEU A 259 14.06 -28.36 -14.20
C LEU A 259 13.51 -27.29 -15.15
N ILE A 260 14.30 -26.90 -16.15
CA ILE A 260 13.87 -25.99 -17.22
C ILE A 260 13.68 -26.76 -18.52
N VAL A 261 12.48 -26.66 -19.07
CA VAL A 261 12.06 -27.29 -20.33
C VAL A 261 11.46 -26.26 -21.29
N ARG A 262 11.30 -26.64 -22.55
CA ARG A 262 10.52 -25.93 -23.57
C ARG A 262 9.39 -26.85 -24.03
N SER A 263 9.14 -26.94 -25.34
CA SER A 263 8.04 -27.70 -25.93
C SER A 263 8.40 -29.15 -26.24
N GLY A 264 9.69 -29.47 -26.36
CA GLY A 264 10.16 -30.80 -26.80
C GLY A 264 10.17 -31.82 -25.66
N THR A 265 10.60 -31.42 -24.46
CA THR A 265 10.69 -32.34 -23.31
C THR A 265 9.33 -32.54 -22.66
N LYS A 266 8.92 -33.81 -22.48
CA LYS A 266 7.73 -34.18 -21.72
C LYS A 266 8.11 -34.46 -20.26
N VAL A 267 7.48 -33.75 -19.34
CA VAL A 267 7.66 -33.93 -17.89
C VAL A 267 6.44 -34.71 -17.38
N THR A 268 6.54 -36.03 -17.46
CA THR A 268 5.47 -36.96 -17.10
C THR A 268 5.50 -37.30 -15.60
N ARG A 269 4.49 -38.03 -15.11
CA ARG A 269 4.45 -38.50 -13.71
C ARG A 269 5.73 -39.23 -13.30
N GLU A 270 6.28 -40.07 -14.18
CA GLU A 270 7.50 -40.86 -13.92
C GLU A 270 8.72 -39.97 -13.66
N VAL A 271 8.75 -38.75 -14.20
CA VAL A 271 9.81 -37.77 -13.93
C VAL A 271 9.72 -37.26 -12.49
N PHE A 272 8.50 -36.96 -12.01
CA PHE A 272 8.28 -36.53 -10.62
C PHE A 272 8.53 -37.65 -9.61
N GLU A 273 8.12 -38.88 -9.94
CA GLU A 273 8.41 -40.07 -9.13
C GLU A 273 9.92 -40.33 -9.04
N ALA A 274 10.64 -40.23 -10.18
CA ALA A 274 12.09 -40.37 -10.20
C ALA A 274 12.81 -39.30 -9.37
N ALA A 275 12.26 -38.08 -9.31
CA ALA A 275 12.81 -36.98 -8.52
C ALA A 275 12.67 -37.19 -7.00
N LYS A 276 11.85 -38.15 -6.54
CA LYS A 276 11.65 -38.50 -5.11
C LYS A 276 11.40 -37.27 -4.21
N GLY A 277 10.68 -36.28 -4.74
CA GLY A 277 10.34 -35.04 -4.04
C GLY A 277 11.47 -34.00 -3.93
N ARG A 278 12.64 -34.23 -4.54
CA ARG A 278 13.73 -33.24 -4.61
C ARG A 278 13.40 -32.10 -5.56
N LEU A 279 12.84 -32.41 -6.73
CA LEU A 279 12.47 -31.41 -7.73
C LEU A 279 11.36 -30.49 -7.21
N LYS A 280 11.69 -29.22 -6.95
CA LYS A 280 10.76 -28.23 -6.38
C LYS A 280 10.10 -27.35 -7.42
N VAL A 281 10.75 -27.13 -8.56
CA VAL A 281 10.23 -26.25 -9.61
C VAL A 281 10.46 -26.84 -11.00
N VAL A 282 9.42 -26.80 -11.84
CA VAL A 282 9.52 -26.99 -13.29
C VAL A 282 9.20 -25.67 -13.98
N GLY A 283 10.20 -25.07 -14.63
CA GLY A 283 10.04 -23.89 -15.45
C GLY A 283 9.89 -24.26 -16.93
N ARG A 284 8.73 -23.98 -17.53
CA ARG A 284 8.56 -24.10 -18.98
C ARG A 284 8.80 -22.76 -19.66
N ALA A 285 9.86 -22.69 -20.44
CA ALA A 285 10.14 -21.57 -21.33
C ALA A 285 9.25 -21.64 -22.60
N GLY A 286 8.13 -20.92 -22.55
CA GLY A 286 7.17 -20.78 -23.65
C GLY A 286 5.73 -20.54 -23.16
N VAL A 287 4.78 -20.53 -24.10
CA VAL A 287 3.34 -20.42 -23.82
C VAL A 287 2.74 -21.81 -23.57
N GLY A 288 1.82 -21.93 -22.62
CA GLY A 288 1.18 -23.21 -22.22
C GLY A 288 2.04 -23.99 -21.22
N ILE A 289 1.51 -25.09 -20.68
CA ILE A 289 2.21 -26.06 -19.79
C ILE A 289 1.79 -27.52 -20.06
N ASP A 290 1.21 -27.80 -21.22
CA ASP A 290 0.59 -29.08 -21.61
C ASP A 290 1.56 -30.26 -21.73
N ASN A 291 2.87 -30.00 -21.74
CA ASN A 291 3.92 -31.01 -21.71
C ASN A 291 4.38 -31.37 -20.29
N VAL A 292 3.74 -30.80 -19.27
CA VAL A 292 4.03 -31.07 -17.86
C VAL A 292 2.78 -31.65 -17.19
N ASP A 293 2.91 -32.80 -16.53
CA ASP A 293 1.83 -33.38 -15.72
C ASP A 293 1.62 -32.55 -14.44
N LEU A 294 0.64 -31.65 -14.48
CA LEU A 294 0.34 -30.74 -13.37
C LEU A 294 -0.21 -31.46 -12.13
N GLN A 295 -0.89 -32.60 -12.34
CA GLN A 295 -1.42 -33.37 -11.23
C GLN A 295 -0.26 -34.02 -10.47
N ALA A 296 0.63 -34.71 -11.18
CA ALA A 296 1.81 -35.31 -10.58
C ALA A 296 2.72 -34.25 -9.92
N ALA A 297 2.89 -33.09 -10.55
CA ALA A 297 3.64 -31.98 -9.96
C ALA A 297 3.04 -31.56 -8.60
N THR A 298 1.72 -31.39 -8.54
CA THR A 298 1.01 -31.03 -7.30
C THR A 298 1.17 -32.09 -6.21
N GLU A 299 0.99 -33.36 -6.57
CA GLU A 299 1.14 -34.51 -5.66
C GLU A 299 2.55 -34.59 -5.04
N HIS A 300 3.57 -34.18 -5.79
CA HIS A 300 4.98 -34.20 -5.36
C HIS A 300 5.45 -32.85 -4.78
N GLY A 301 4.56 -31.87 -4.58
CA GLY A 301 4.91 -30.55 -4.06
C GLY A 301 5.85 -29.75 -4.98
N CYS A 302 5.76 -29.98 -6.29
CA CYS A 302 6.55 -29.32 -7.31
C CYS A 302 5.74 -28.21 -7.99
N LEU A 303 6.29 -27.00 -8.00
CA LEU A 303 5.65 -25.83 -8.63
C LEU A 303 5.95 -25.81 -10.13
N VAL A 304 4.91 -25.71 -10.96
CA VAL A 304 5.06 -25.53 -12.41
C VAL A 304 4.83 -24.07 -12.77
N VAL A 305 5.83 -23.45 -13.41
CA VAL A 305 5.79 -22.04 -13.83
C VAL A 305 6.03 -21.91 -15.33
N ASN A 306 5.38 -20.94 -15.96
CA ASN A 306 5.65 -20.55 -17.34
C ASN A 306 5.62 -19.03 -17.50
N ALA A 307 6.12 -18.55 -18.65
CA ALA A 307 6.11 -17.15 -19.03
C ALA A 307 5.22 -16.94 -20.28
N PRO A 308 3.88 -16.92 -20.12
CA PRO A 308 2.93 -16.99 -21.23
C PRO A 308 2.92 -15.76 -22.14
N THR A 309 3.54 -14.65 -21.72
CA THR A 309 3.56 -13.38 -22.46
C THR A 309 4.94 -13.01 -23.01
N ALA A 310 5.99 -13.75 -22.67
CA ALA A 310 7.38 -13.37 -22.98
C ALA A 310 7.62 -13.22 -24.50
N ASN A 311 6.89 -13.98 -25.33
CA ASN A 311 7.04 -13.95 -26.79
C ASN A 311 5.87 -13.27 -27.51
N THR A 312 4.83 -12.83 -26.79
CA THR A 312 3.59 -12.34 -27.41
C THR A 312 3.81 -11.05 -28.18
N VAL A 313 4.59 -10.12 -27.61
CA VAL A 313 4.91 -8.84 -28.24
C VAL A 313 5.84 -9.04 -29.43
N ALA A 314 6.95 -9.75 -29.24
CA ALA A 314 7.92 -10.01 -30.31
C ALA A 314 7.32 -10.79 -31.50
N ALA A 315 6.46 -11.78 -31.25
CA ALA A 315 5.78 -12.51 -32.31
C ALA A 315 4.76 -11.63 -33.07
N ALA A 316 4.04 -10.75 -32.36
CA ALA A 316 3.13 -9.80 -32.99
C ALA A 316 3.89 -8.76 -33.84
N GLU A 317 5.00 -8.21 -33.32
CA GLU A 317 5.88 -7.30 -34.05
C GLU A 317 6.46 -7.96 -35.31
N HIS A 318 6.94 -9.20 -35.20
CA HIS A 318 7.47 -9.94 -36.35
C HIS A 318 6.38 -10.22 -37.39
N GLY A 319 5.17 -10.60 -36.95
CA GLY A 319 4.02 -10.78 -37.83
C GLY A 319 3.63 -9.49 -38.56
N ILE A 320 3.57 -8.36 -37.87
CA ILE A 320 3.31 -7.04 -38.46
C ILE A 320 4.42 -6.66 -39.45
N ALA A 321 5.68 -6.89 -39.11
CA ALA A 321 6.82 -6.61 -39.98
C ALA A 321 6.77 -7.45 -41.27
N LEU A 322 6.43 -8.73 -41.18
CA LEU A 322 6.24 -9.61 -42.35
C LEU A 322 5.07 -9.15 -43.22
N LEU A 323 3.93 -8.79 -42.61
CA LEU A 323 2.77 -8.26 -43.34
C LEU A 323 3.08 -6.94 -44.05
N ALA A 324 3.80 -6.02 -43.39
CA ALA A 324 4.23 -4.77 -43.98
C ALA A 324 5.27 -4.98 -45.11
N SER A 325 6.19 -5.92 -44.91
CA SER A 325 7.18 -6.33 -45.92
C SER A 325 6.51 -6.90 -47.18
N MET A 326 5.48 -7.75 -47.00
CA MET A 326 4.68 -8.26 -48.11
C MET A 326 3.88 -7.15 -48.80
N ALA A 327 3.19 -6.29 -48.05
CA ALA A 327 2.38 -5.20 -48.62
C ALA A 327 3.21 -4.20 -49.45
N ARG A 328 4.50 -4.08 -49.15
CA ARG A 328 5.44 -3.17 -49.82
C ARG A 328 6.35 -3.88 -50.83
N ASN A 329 6.10 -5.17 -51.10
CA ASN A 329 6.91 -6.00 -52.00
C ASN A 329 8.42 -5.91 -51.72
N VAL A 330 8.80 -5.84 -50.43
CA VAL A 330 10.19 -5.58 -50.02
C VAL A 330 11.12 -6.70 -50.50
N ALA A 331 10.64 -7.96 -50.48
CA ALA A 331 11.41 -9.09 -50.98
C ALA A 331 11.64 -9.03 -52.51
N GLN A 332 10.62 -8.62 -53.28
CA GLN A 332 10.74 -8.45 -54.72
C GLN A 332 11.62 -7.23 -55.08
N ALA A 333 11.53 -6.16 -54.31
CA ALA A 333 12.40 -4.99 -54.45
C ALA A 333 13.87 -5.35 -54.18
N ASP A 334 14.15 -6.06 -53.07
CA ASP A 334 15.49 -6.58 -52.75
C ASP A 334 16.04 -7.51 -53.86
N ALA A 335 15.21 -8.44 -54.35
CA ALA A 335 15.58 -9.33 -55.45
C ALA A 335 15.86 -8.55 -56.76
N SER A 336 15.07 -7.52 -57.07
CA SER A 336 15.25 -6.70 -58.27
C SER A 336 16.53 -5.86 -58.23
N ILE A 337 16.90 -5.32 -57.06
CA ILE A 337 18.14 -4.56 -56.88
C ILE A 337 19.36 -5.48 -57.00
N LYS A 338 19.29 -6.68 -56.41
CA LYS A 338 20.35 -7.69 -56.51
C LYS A 338 20.52 -8.28 -57.90
N ALA A 339 19.49 -8.23 -58.75
CA ALA A 339 19.58 -8.68 -60.15
C ALA A 339 20.25 -7.65 -61.08
N VAL A 340 20.44 -6.41 -60.62
CA VAL A 340 21.02 -5.30 -61.39
C VAL A 340 22.47 -5.01 -60.96
N LEU A 341 22.96 -5.66 -59.89
CA LEU A 341 24.35 -5.68 -59.44
C LEU A 341 25.04 -6.96 -59.89
#